data_AF-A0A8J8MF29-F1
#
_entry.id   AF-A0A8J8MF29-F1
#
_cell.length_a   1.000
_cell.length_b   1.000
_cell.length_c   1.000
_cell.angle_alpha   90.00
_cell.angle_beta   90.00
_cell.angle_gamma   90.00
#
_symmetry.space_group_name_H-M   'P 1'
#
loop_
_entity.id
_entity.type
_entity.pdbx_description
1 polymer ?
#
loop_
_entity_poly.entity_id
_entity_poly.type
_entity_poly.pdbx_seq_one_letter_code
_entity_poly.pdbx_strand_id
1 'polypeptide(L)'
;MLHFSKYKNLILIITFILLDQIIKILINTYWIDNYYDISNKIAIKPMLNKDYSYVNSTFGIDMSLQTHIILISLVLLVLIIIYKYILANNTNLRLLVLGLNLLIAGCICSLSDKFLWAGSLDYICVKGLLVLDLKDIYLIVAEIILIIWIIIKRDLVFRLNIRDIIRFVGDEWANYRMKNVIKHRKIKSNGK
;
A
#
# COMPACT_ATOMS: atom_id res chain seq x y z
N MET A 1 14.10 -23.22 -3.40
CA MET A 1 14.41 -21.79 -3.16
C MET A 1 13.30 -20.81 -3.58
N LEU A 2 12.24 -21.22 -4.29
CA LEU A 2 11.11 -20.35 -4.69
C LEU A 2 10.06 -20.12 -3.59
N HIS A 3 9.91 -21.06 -2.63
CA HIS A 3 8.87 -20.97 -1.60
C HIS A 3 9.10 -19.83 -0.60
N PHE A 4 10.36 -19.58 -0.19
CA PHE A 4 10.71 -18.51 0.78
C PHE A 4 10.51 -17.08 0.23
N SER A 5 10.63 -16.88 -1.09
CA SER A 5 10.52 -15.57 -1.75
C SER A 5 9.12 -14.95 -1.58
N LYS A 6 8.06 -15.75 -1.72
CA LYS A 6 6.66 -15.27 -1.65
C LYS A 6 6.30 -14.78 -0.25
N TYR A 7 6.67 -15.53 0.79
CA TYR A 7 6.38 -15.16 2.16
C TYR A 7 7.21 -13.97 2.62
N LYS A 8 8.44 -13.81 2.11
CA LYS A 8 9.30 -12.67 2.47
C LYS A 8 8.63 -11.33 2.21
N ASN A 9 8.03 -11.15 1.03
CA ASN A 9 7.37 -9.88 0.71
C ASN A 9 6.08 -9.67 1.52
N LEU A 10 5.32 -10.74 1.76
CA LEU A 10 4.13 -10.66 2.62
C LEU A 10 4.50 -10.27 4.05
N ILE A 11 5.53 -10.90 4.62
CA ILE A 11 6.08 -10.56 5.93
C ILE A 11 6.49 -9.08 5.95
N LEU A 12 7.20 -8.61 4.92
CA LEU A 12 7.63 -7.22 4.83
C LEU A 12 6.46 -6.24 4.80
N ILE A 13 5.40 -6.52 4.02
CA ILE A 13 4.18 -5.70 3.97
C ILE A 13 3.53 -5.66 5.35
N ILE A 14 3.37 -6.82 6.00
CA ILE A 14 2.80 -6.91 7.36
C ILE A 14 3.66 -6.11 8.36
N THR A 15 4.98 -6.22 8.26
CA THR A 15 5.90 -5.45 9.12
C THR A 15 5.69 -3.94 8.96
N PHE A 16 5.60 -3.42 7.73
CA PHE A 16 5.34 -2.00 7.51
C PHE A 16 3.99 -1.54 8.07
N ILE A 17 2.95 -2.36 7.90
CA ILE A 17 1.62 -2.08 8.46
C ILE A 17 1.66 -2.03 9.98
N LEU A 18 2.25 -3.05 10.62
CA LEU A 18 2.35 -3.12 12.07
C LEU A 18 3.17 -1.96 12.62
N LEU A 19 4.27 -1.59 11.98
CA LEU A 19 5.10 -0.45 12.41
C LEU A 19 4.30 0.86 12.43
N ASP A 20 3.59 1.18 11.35
CA ASP A 20 2.80 2.42 11.29
C ASP A 20 1.68 2.42 12.36
N GLN A 21 0.92 1.33 12.44
CA GLN A 21 -0.24 1.25 13.33
C GLN A 21 0.17 1.20 14.81
N ILE A 22 1.24 0.49 15.17
CA ILE A 22 1.77 0.47 16.53
C ILE A 22 2.25 1.87 16.94
N ILE A 23 3.01 2.57 16.08
CA ILE A 23 3.48 3.92 16.40
C ILE A 23 2.30 4.86 16.61
N LYS A 24 1.26 4.80 15.76
CA LYS A 24 0.04 5.61 15.94
C LYS A 24 -0.65 5.33 17.27
N ILE A 25 -0.79 4.06 17.64
CA ILE A 25 -1.36 3.69 18.94
C ILE A 25 -0.52 4.28 20.08
N LEU A 26 0.81 4.13 20.04
CA LEU A 26 1.70 4.68 21.07
C LEU A 26 1.60 6.21 21.16
N ILE A 27 1.61 6.90 20.02
CA ILE A 27 1.43 8.36 19.94
C ILE A 27 0.09 8.77 20.55
N ASN A 28 -0.99 8.10 20.16
CA ASN A 28 -2.33 8.40 20.67
C ASN A 28 -2.44 8.15 22.19
N THR A 29 -1.78 7.11 22.71
CA THR A 29 -1.87 6.75 24.13
C THR A 29 -1.01 7.63 25.02
N TYR A 30 0.19 8.01 24.59
CA TYR A 30 1.18 8.63 25.47
C TYR A 30 1.50 10.10 25.14
N TRP A 31 1.23 10.56 23.91
CA TRP A 31 1.75 11.83 23.41
C TRP A 31 0.75 12.70 22.66
N ILE A 32 -0.53 12.33 22.59
CA ILE A 32 -1.54 12.97 21.73
C ILE A 32 -1.65 14.50 21.91
N ASP A 33 -1.51 15.00 23.14
CA ASP A 33 -1.60 16.43 23.46
C ASP A 33 -0.24 17.13 23.56
N ASN A 34 0.85 16.41 23.27
CA ASN A 34 2.19 16.89 23.52
C ASN A 34 2.89 17.35 22.24
N TYR A 35 3.54 18.49 22.33
CA TYR A 35 4.48 18.96 21.33
C TYR A 35 5.91 18.72 21.83
N TYR A 36 6.71 17.98 21.07
CA TYR A 36 8.13 17.80 21.35
C TYR A 36 8.98 18.32 20.23
N ASP A 37 9.81 19.30 20.55
CA ASP A 37 10.81 19.79 19.63
C ASP A 37 11.99 18.81 19.58
N ILE A 38 12.25 18.21 18.41
CA ILE A 38 13.41 17.33 18.20
C ILE A 38 14.61 18.17 17.71
N SER A 39 14.35 19.15 16.84
CA SER A 39 15.37 19.99 16.21
C SER A 39 14.74 21.24 15.61
N ASN A 40 15.56 22.17 15.15
CA ASN A 40 15.10 23.36 14.42
C ASN A 40 14.22 23.06 13.19
N LYS A 41 14.23 21.83 12.64
CA LYS A 41 13.44 21.44 11.46
C LYS A 41 12.33 20.41 11.73
N ILE A 42 12.47 19.60 12.78
CA ILE A 42 11.59 18.45 13.02
C ILE A 42 11.06 18.51 14.46
N ALA A 43 9.78 18.24 14.63
CA ALA A 43 9.12 18.07 15.92
C ALA A 43 8.16 16.88 15.87
N ILE A 44 7.80 16.35 17.04
CA ILE A 44 6.63 15.50 17.19
C ILE A 44 5.45 16.40 17.55
N LYS A 45 4.43 16.40 16.70
CA LYS A 45 3.19 17.14 16.88
C LYS A 45 2.03 16.25 16.42
N PRO A 46 1.44 15.45 17.31
CA PRO A 46 0.30 14.63 16.96
C PRO A 46 -0.87 15.50 16.51
N MET A 47 -1.51 15.11 15.42
CA MET A 47 -2.58 15.84 14.79
C MET A 47 -3.51 14.86 14.09
N LEU A 48 -4.78 14.85 14.47
CA LEU A 48 -5.78 14.08 13.75
C LEU A 48 -6.21 14.85 12.49
N ASN A 49 -5.64 14.46 11.36
CA ASN A 49 -5.94 15.01 10.06
C ASN A 49 -7.30 14.50 9.55
N LYS A 50 -8.26 15.43 9.43
CA LYS A 50 -9.62 15.17 8.93
C LYS A 50 -9.77 15.42 7.43
N ASP A 51 -8.73 15.90 6.76
CA ASP A 51 -8.68 15.94 5.30
C ASP A 51 -8.28 14.58 4.71
N TYR A 52 -8.07 13.56 5.56
CA TYR A 52 -7.89 12.14 5.23
C TYR A 52 -6.61 11.76 4.46
N SER A 53 -5.91 12.72 3.87
CA SER A 53 -4.59 12.60 3.25
C SER A 53 -3.87 13.95 3.21
N TYR A 54 -2.53 13.93 3.23
CA TYR A 54 -1.73 15.16 3.08
C TYR A 54 -1.97 15.82 1.71
N VAL A 55 -2.25 15.04 0.66
CA VAL A 55 -2.54 15.55 -0.69
C VAL A 55 -3.82 16.37 -0.67
N ASN A 56 -4.89 15.84 -0.05
CA ASN A 56 -6.17 16.56 0.03
C ASN A 56 -6.05 17.86 0.83
N SER A 57 -5.31 17.86 1.96
CA SER A 57 -5.06 19.08 2.74
C SER A 57 -4.19 20.09 2.01
N THR A 58 -3.19 19.64 1.25
CA THR A 58 -2.28 20.51 0.50
C THR A 58 -2.96 21.21 -0.67
N PHE A 59 -3.84 20.49 -1.39
CA PHE A 59 -4.49 21.01 -2.59
C PHE A 59 -5.93 21.50 -2.38
N GLY A 60 -6.51 21.31 -1.19
CA GLY A 60 -7.87 21.77 -0.87
C GLY A 60 -8.96 21.10 -1.71
N ILE A 61 -8.84 19.80 -1.98
CA ILE A 61 -9.73 19.06 -2.90
C ILE A 61 -11.08 18.70 -2.23
N ASP A 62 -11.22 18.91 -0.91
CA ASP A 62 -12.43 18.69 -0.09
C ASP A 62 -13.12 17.33 -0.34
N MET A 63 -12.32 16.28 -0.51
CA MET A 63 -12.86 14.93 -0.74
C MET A 63 -13.39 14.31 0.56
N SER A 64 -14.61 13.78 0.48
CA SER A 64 -15.24 13.07 1.61
C SER A 64 -14.46 11.83 2.07
N LEU A 65 -14.71 11.39 3.31
CA LEU A 65 -14.19 10.13 3.86
C LEU A 65 -14.53 8.94 2.96
N GLN A 66 -15.78 8.86 2.50
CA GLN A 66 -16.26 7.76 1.66
C GLN A 66 -15.53 7.73 0.33
N THR A 67 -15.34 8.89 -0.30
CA THR A 67 -14.57 9.03 -1.55
C THR A 67 -13.16 8.50 -1.37
N HIS A 68 -12.48 8.85 -0.27
CA HIS A 68 -11.14 8.36 0.02
C HIS A 68 -11.10 6.83 0.23
N ILE A 69 -12.04 6.25 0.96
CA ILE A 69 -12.10 4.80 1.18
C ILE A 69 -12.26 4.07 -0.16
N ILE A 70 -13.18 4.54 -1.02
CA ILE A 70 -13.43 3.95 -2.34
C ILE A 70 -12.18 4.06 -3.21
N LEU A 71 -11.60 5.26 -3.33
CA LEU A 71 -10.44 5.51 -4.16
C LEU A 71 -9.24 4.66 -3.74
N ILE A 72 -8.92 4.64 -2.44
CA ILE A 72 -7.77 3.87 -1.93
C ILE A 72 -8.00 2.37 -2.10
N SER A 73 -9.23 1.89 -1.92
CA SER A 73 -9.58 0.48 -2.16
C SER A 73 -9.39 0.08 -3.63
N LEU A 74 -9.79 0.95 -4.57
CA LEU A 74 -9.58 0.73 -6.00
C LEU A 74 -8.09 0.74 -6.36
N VAL A 75 -7.32 1.70 -5.82
CA VAL A 75 -5.86 1.76 -6.02
C VAL A 75 -5.20 0.49 -5.47
N LEU A 76 -5.56 0.07 -4.25
CA LEU A 76 -5.03 -1.14 -3.65
C LEU A 76 -5.33 -2.38 -4.49
N LEU A 77 -6.53 -2.51 -5.04
CA LEU A 77 -6.89 -3.60 -5.95
C LEU A 77 -6.00 -3.61 -7.20
N VAL A 78 -5.81 -2.46 -7.84
CA VAL A 78 -4.95 -2.33 -9.02
C VAL A 78 -3.50 -2.68 -8.67
N LEU A 79 -2.98 -2.20 -7.55
CA LEU A 79 -1.62 -2.50 -7.09
C LEU A 79 -1.41 -4.00 -6.85
N ILE A 80 -2.40 -4.69 -6.26
CA ILE A 80 -2.33 -6.15 -6.06
C ILE A 80 -2.27 -6.89 -7.40
N ILE A 81 -3.04 -6.46 -8.40
CA ILE A 81 -3.02 -7.05 -9.75
C ILE A 81 -1.65 -6.86 -10.40
N ILE A 82 -1.13 -5.63 -10.39
CA ILE A 82 0.19 -5.30 -10.94
C ILE A 82 1.28 -6.11 -10.23
N TYR A 83 1.25 -6.17 -8.90
CA TYR A 83 2.21 -6.92 -8.10
C TYR A 83 2.24 -8.40 -8.46
N LYS A 84 1.06 -9.04 -8.59
CA LYS A 84 0.96 -10.44 -9.03
C LYS A 84 1.52 -10.64 -10.44
N TYR A 85 1.19 -9.74 -11.37
CA TYR A 85 1.69 -9.79 -12.74
C TYR A 85 3.22 -9.69 -12.79
N ILE A 86 3.82 -8.75 -12.05
CA ILE A 86 5.27 -8.57 -11.99
C ILE A 86 5.98 -9.82 -11.44
N LEU A 87 5.44 -10.42 -10.37
CA LEU A 87 6.00 -11.64 -9.80
C LEU A 87 5.88 -12.84 -10.74
N ALA A 88 4.75 -12.98 -11.44
CA ALA A 88 4.52 -14.10 -12.36
C ALA A 88 5.50 -14.08 -13.55
N ASN A 89 5.86 -12.89 -14.04
CA ASN A 89 6.77 -12.75 -15.17
C ASN A 89 8.27 -12.86 -14.81
N ASN A 90 8.61 -13.24 -13.56
CA ASN A 90 9.99 -13.50 -13.09
C ASN A 90 11.03 -12.42 -13.48
N THR A 91 10.58 -11.18 -13.57
CA THR A 91 11.47 -10.06 -13.86
C THR A 91 12.30 -9.77 -12.60
N ASN A 92 13.63 -9.77 -12.69
CA ASN A 92 14.52 -9.47 -11.54
C ASN A 92 14.46 -7.97 -11.19
N LEU A 93 13.34 -7.53 -10.61
CA LEU A 93 12.99 -6.14 -10.34
C LEU A 93 12.86 -5.87 -8.84
N ARG A 94 13.89 -6.22 -8.06
CA ARG A 94 13.85 -6.12 -6.58
C ARG A 94 13.44 -4.73 -6.08
N LEU A 95 13.95 -3.67 -6.72
CA LEU A 95 13.62 -2.30 -6.34
C LEU A 95 12.15 -1.95 -6.62
N LEU A 96 11.61 -2.34 -7.78
CA LEU A 96 10.19 -2.17 -8.09
C LEU A 96 9.31 -2.94 -7.10
N VAL A 97 9.68 -4.19 -6.78
CA VAL A 97 8.95 -5.01 -5.81
C VAL A 97 8.95 -4.37 -4.43
N LEU A 98 10.06 -3.75 -4.00
CA LEU A 98 10.12 -2.98 -2.76
C LEU A 98 9.17 -1.77 -2.80
N GLY A 99 9.17 -0.99 -3.89
CA GLY A 99 8.24 0.13 -4.08
C GLY A 99 6.78 -0.32 -4.04
N LEU A 100 6.43 -1.42 -4.72
CA LEU A 100 5.07 -1.97 -4.68
C LEU A 100 4.67 -2.47 -3.28
N ASN A 101 5.60 -3.08 -2.53
CA ASN A 101 5.34 -3.49 -1.15
C ASN A 101 5.04 -2.26 -0.25
N LEU A 102 5.80 -1.18 -0.41
CA LEU A 102 5.58 0.08 0.31
C LEU A 102 4.23 0.73 -0.06
N LEU A 103 3.85 0.77 -1.35
CA LEU A 103 2.54 1.27 -1.77
C LEU A 103 1.40 0.44 -1.19
N ILE A 104 1.49 -0.89 -1.29
CA ILE A 104 0.45 -1.79 -0.76
C ILE A 104 0.31 -1.60 0.75
N ALA A 105 1.43 -1.56 1.49
CA ALA A 105 1.41 -1.30 2.92
C ALA A 105 0.81 0.09 3.23
N GLY A 106 1.24 1.14 2.53
CA GLY A 106 0.74 2.50 2.72
C GLY A 106 -0.76 2.64 2.43
N CYS A 107 -1.28 1.99 1.38
CA CYS A 107 -2.71 1.94 1.09
C CYS A 107 -3.49 1.22 2.20
N ILE A 108 -2.98 0.08 2.70
CA ILE A 108 -3.63 -0.65 3.80
C ILE A 108 -3.62 0.18 5.08
N CYS A 109 -2.50 0.81 5.45
CA CYS A 109 -2.43 1.73 6.59
C CYS A 109 -3.42 2.89 6.44
N SER A 110 -3.50 3.49 5.26
CA SER A 110 -4.41 4.61 5.01
C SER A 110 -5.88 4.19 5.12
N LEU A 111 -6.24 2.97 4.70
CA LEU A 111 -7.57 2.40 4.94
C LEU A 111 -7.80 2.14 6.43
N SER A 112 -6.85 1.51 7.11
CA SER A 112 -6.93 1.26 8.56
C SER A 112 -7.20 2.54 9.34
N ASP A 113 -6.53 3.64 9.00
CA ASP A 113 -6.72 4.91 9.69
C ASP A 113 -8.16 5.44 9.57
N LYS A 114 -8.76 5.25 8.39
CA LYS A 114 -10.13 5.71 8.11
C LYS A 114 -11.15 4.93 8.93
N PHE A 115 -10.88 3.67 9.22
CA PHE A 115 -11.72 2.85 10.10
C PHE A 115 -11.46 3.07 11.60
N LEU A 116 -10.20 3.29 11.99
CA LEU A 116 -9.81 3.43 13.40
C LEU A 116 -10.00 4.86 13.95
N TRP A 117 -9.70 5.88 13.14
CA TRP A 117 -9.60 7.27 13.58
C TRP A 117 -10.61 8.20 12.90
N ALA A 118 -11.38 7.69 11.92
CA ALA A 118 -12.21 8.49 11.02
C ALA A 118 -11.44 9.70 10.45
N GLY A 119 -10.17 9.48 10.09
CA GLY A 119 -9.15 10.49 9.82
C GLY A 119 -7.79 9.83 9.53
N SER A 120 -6.72 10.57 9.78
CA SER A 120 -5.33 10.07 9.80
C SER A 120 -4.62 10.67 11.01
N LEU A 121 -3.98 9.86 11.84
CA LEU A 121 -3.19 10.37 12.95
C LEU A 121 -1.77 10.66 12.48
N ASP A 122 -1.50 11.92 12.20
CA ASP A 122 -0.20 12.42 11.73
C ASP A 122 0.59 12.89 12.96
N TYR A 123 1.92 12.78 12.96
CA TYR A 123 2.71 13.07 14.17
C TYR A 123 4.13 13.56 13.94
N ILE A 124 4.71 13.38 12.76
CA ILE A 124 6.02 13.91 12.40
C ILE A 124 5.81 15.28 11.78
N CYS A 125 6.14 16.34 12.52
CA CYS A 125 6.06 17.71 12.05
C CYS A 125 7.39 18.12 11.41
N VAL A 126 7.34 18.38 10.10
CA VAL A 126 8.39 19.10 9.39
C VAL A 126 8.04 20.58 9.44
N LYS A 127 8.74 21.32 10.29
CA LYS A 127 8.43 22.72 10.64
C LYS A 127 8.39 23.59 9.39
N GLY A 128 7.29 24.34 9.23
CA GLY A 128 7.06 25.22 8.09
C GLY A 128 6.67 24.52 6.79
N LEU A 129 6.49 23.20 6.80
CA LEU A 129 6.10 22.42 5.61
C LEU A 129 4.80 21.64 5.85
N LEU A 130 4.83 20.57 6.63
CA LEU A 130 3.69 19.67 6.81
C LEU A 130 3.83 18.82 8.08
N VAL A 131 2.73 18.16 8.46
CA VAL A 131 2.73 17.08 9.45
C VAL A 131 2.33 15.81 8.73
N LEU A 132 3.10 14.74 8.91
CA LEU A 132 2.86 13.45 8.27
C LEU A 132 3.00 12.30 9.27
N ASP A 133 2.62 11.11 8.84
CA ASP A 133 2.87 9.86 9.55
C ASP A 133 3.84 8.95 8.77
N LEU A 134 4.03 7.73 9.26
CA LEU A 134 4.96 6.80 8.65
C LEU A 134 4.42 6.22 7.34
N LYS A 135 3.09 6.05 7.17
CA LYS A 135 2.53 5.63 5.87
C LYS A 135 2.80 6.67 4.78
N ASP A 136 2.79 7.97 5.09
CA ASP A 136 3.06 9.01 4.09
C ASP A 136 4.50 8.91 3.59
N ILE A 137 5.45 8.61 4.48
CA ILE A 137 6.85 8.32 4.12
C ILE A 137 6.92 7.09 3.22
N TYR A 138 6.18 6.02 3.53
CA TYR A 138 6.14 4.83 2.67
C TYR A 138 5.69 5.17 1.25
N LEU A 139 4.62 5.96 1.12
CA LEU A 139 4.07 6.38 -0.17
C LEU A 139 5.07 7.25 -0.94
N ILE A 140 5.66 8.27 -0.30
CA ILE A 140 6.66 9.16 -0.94
C ILE A 140 7.87 8.36 -1.43
N VAL A 141 8.43 7.48 -0.60
CA VAL A 141 9.59 6.65 -0.99
C VAL A 141 9.23 5.72 -2.15
N ALA A 142 8.03 5.14 -2.12
CA ALA A 142 7.58 4.26 -3.18
C ALA A 142 7.35 4.98 -4.52
N GLU A 143 6.78 6.18 -4.48
CA GLU A 143 6.61 7.06 -5.66
C GLU A 143 7.97 7.41 -6.28
N ILE A 144 8.96 7.78 -5.45
CA ILE A 144 10.33 8.04 -5.92
C ILE A 144 10.93 6.79 -6.58
N ILE A 145 10.78 5.63 -5.96
CA ILE A 145 11.24 4.35 -6.52
C ILE A 145 10.58 4.08 -7.88
N LEU A 146 9.28 4.29 -7.99
CA LEU A 146 8.54 4.07 -9.24
C LEU A 146 9.00 5.01 -10.34
N ILE A 147 9.16 6.30 -10.04
CA ILE A 147 9.65 7.31 -11.00
C ILE A 147 11.05 6.91 -11.49
N ILE A 148 11.98 6.60 -10.59
CA ILE A 148 13.33 6.15 -10.95
C ILE A 148 13.26 4.90 -11.82
N TRP A 149 12.41 3.94 -11.45
CA TRP A 149 12.26 2.70 -12.22
C TRP A 149 11.72 2.94 -13.62
N ILE A 150 10.70 3.80 -13.77
CA ILE A 150 10.13 4.20 -15.07
C ILE A 150 11.20 4.85 -15.95
N ILE A 151 12.02 5.75 -15.37
CA ILE A 151 13.10 6.42 -16.11
C ILE A 151 14.15 5.41 -16.58
N ILE A 152 14.64 4.54 -15.69
CA ILE A 152 15.71 3.56 -16.00
C ILE A 152 15.22 2.46 -16.95
N LYS A 153 13.95 2.03 -16.82
CA LYS A 153 13.38 0.90 -17.56
C LYS A 153 12.36 1.36 -18.60
N ARG A 154 12.46 2.59 -19.10
CA ARG A 154 11.51 3.21 -20.03
C ARG A 154 11.10 2.27 -21.17
N ASP A 155 12.04 1.59 -21.82
CA ASP A 155 11.76 0.72 -22.98
C ASP A 155 10.96 -0.53 -22.60
N LEU A 156 11.13 -1.02 -21.37
CA LEU A 156 10.33 -2.12 -20.83
C LEU A 156 8.94 -1.62 -20.42
N VAL A 157 8.84 -0.43 -19.83
CA VAL A 157 7.55 0.19 -19.48
C VAL A 157 6.70 0.46 -20.72
N PHE A 158 7.29 1.02 -21.78
CA PHE A 158 6.59 1.25 -23.06
C PHE A 158 6.13 -0.05 -23.73
N ARG A 159 6.76 -1.18 -23.42
CA ARG A 159 6.33 -2.50 -23.89
C ARG A 159 5.28 -3.17 -22.99
N LEU A 160 5.02 -2.65 -21.79
CA LEU A 160 3.92 -3.16 -20.97
C LEU A 160 2.60 -2.85 -21.67
N ASN A 161 1.90 -3.90 -22.07
CA ASN A 161 0.62 -3.79 -22.73
C ASN A 161 -0.51 -4.08 -21.75
N ILE A 162 -1.48 -3.17 -21.66
CA ILE A 162 -2.69 -3.37 -20.85
C ILE A 162 -3.40 -4.69 -21.23
N ARG A 163 -3.32 -5.11 -22.49
CA ARG A 163 -3.89 -6.38 -22.97
C ARG A 163 -3.25 -7.59 -22.29
N ASP A 164 -1.95 -7.54 -22.00
CA ASP A 164 -1.25 -8.65 -21.36
C ASP A 164 -1.62 -8.75 -19.87
N ILE A 165 -1.82 -7.61 -19.22
CA ILE A 165 -2.35 -7.57 -17.84
C ILE A 165 -3.79 -8.11 -17.79
N ILE A 166 -4.64 -7.68 -18.73
CA ILE A 166 -6.02 -8.17 -18.82
C ILE A 166 -6.06 -9.68 -19.08
N ARG A 167 -5.23 -10.18 -20.01
CA ARG A 167 -5.09 -11.62 -20.28
C ARG A 167 -4.64 -12.38 -19.03
N PHE A 168 -3.62 -11.88 -18.34
CA PHE A 168 -3.14 -12.46 -17.08
C PHE A 168 -4.26 -12.58 -16.04
N VAL A 169 -5.08 -11.54 -15.86
CA VAL A 169 -6.24 -11.58 -14.94
C VAL A 169 -7.26 -12.62 -15.39
N GLY A 170 -7.55 -12.70 -16.69
CA GLY A 170 -8.44 -13.71 -17.27
C GLY A 170 -7.96 -15.15 -17.03
N ASP A 171 -6.67 -15.40 -17.22
CA ASP A 171 -6.05 -16.71 -17.04
C ASP A 171 -6.06 -17.14 -15.56
N GLU A 172 -5.73 -16.22 -14.64
CA GLU A 172 -5.85 -16.46 -13.19
C GLU A 172 -7.28 -16.82 -12.78
N TRP A 173 -8.29 -16.14 -13.35
CA TRP A 173 -9.69 -16.42 -13.08
C TRP A 173 -10.14 -17.78 -13.64
N ALA A 174 -9.73 -18.11 -14.87
CA ALA A 174 -10.00 -19.41 -15.48
C ALA A 174 -9.38 -20.56 -14.66
N ASN A 175 -8.13 -20.40 -14.24
CA ASN A 175 -7.41 -21.35 -13.38
C ASN A 175 -8.11 -21.55 -12.03
N TYR A 176 -8.57 -20.46 -11.41
CA TYR A 176 -9.36 -20.52 -10.18
C TYR A 176 -10.66 -21.32 -10.37
N ARG A 177 -11.41 -21.04 -11.44
CA ARG A 177 -12.65 -21.80 -11.76
C ARG A 177 -12.37 -23.29 -11.97
N MET A 178 -11.33 -23.63 -12.74
CA MET A 178 -10.95 -25.02 -12.99
C MET A 178 -10.60 -25.78 -11.71
N LYS A 179 -9.79 -25.18 -10.81
CA LYS A 179 -9.46 -25.79 -9.51
C LYS A 179 -10.70 -26.05 -8.67
N ASN A 180 -11.66 -25.12 -8.66
CA ASN A 180 -12.91 -25.29 -7.93
C ASN A 180 -13.77 -26.42 -8.52
N VAL A 181 -13.89 -26.54 -9.84
CA VAL A 181 -14.63 -27.64 -10.48
C VAL A 181 -14.02 -29.00 -10.11
N ILE A 182 -12.69 -29.12 -10.14
CA ILE A 182 -11.98 -30.35 -9.76
C ILE A 182 -12.23 -30.69 -8.28
N LYS A 183 -12.16 -29.69 -7.39
CA LYS A 183 -12.44 -29.87 -5.95
C LYS A 183 -13.86 -30.41 -5.71
N HIS A 184 -14.87 -29.85 -6.38
CA HIS A 184 -16.26 -30.31 -6.26
C HIS A 184 -16.47 -31.74 -6.80
N ARG A 185 -15.77 -32.11 -7.88
CA ARG A 185 -15.81 -33.49 -8.40
C ARG A 185 -15.19 -34.50 -7.44
N LYS A 186 -14.07 -34.17 -6.78
CA LYS A 186 -13.43 -35.05 -5.76
C LYS A 186 -14.29 -35.22 -4.50
N ILE A 187 -14.98 -34.17 -4.05
CA ILE A 187 -15.90 -34.28 -2.91
C ILE A 187 -17.09 -35.20 -3.24
N LYS A 188 -17.63 -35.11 -4.46
CA LYS A 188 -18.68 -36.03 -4.93
C LYS A 188 -18.22 -37.48 -5.10
N SER A 189 -16.93 -37.74 -5.37
CA SER A 189 -16.42 -39.12 -5.48
C SER A 189 -16.09 -39.77 -4.13
N ASN A 190 -15.74 -38.98 -3.11
CA ASN A 190 -15.37 -39.48 -1.78
C ASN A 190 -16.53 -39.53 -0.77
N GLY A 191 -17.71 -39.03 -1.14
CA GLY A 191 -18.95 -39.11 -0.35
C GLY A 191 -19.90 -40.23 -0.78
N LYS A 192 -19.38 -41.23 -1.52
CA LYS A 192 -20.05 -42.48 -1.86
C LYS A 192 -19.29 -43.65 -1.25
#